data_AF-A0A6J6HD57-F1
#
_entry.id   AF-A0A6J6HD57-F1
#
_cell.length_a   1.000
_cell.length_b   1.000
_cell.length_c   1.000
_cell.angle_alpha   90.00
_cell.angle_beta   90.00
_cell.angle_gamma   90.00
#
_symmetry.space_group_name_H-M   'P 1'
#
loop_
_entity.id
_entity.type
_entity.pdbx_description
1 polymer ?
#
loop_
_entity_poly.entity_id
_entity_poly.type
_entity_poly.pdbx_seq_one_letter_code
_entity_poly.pdbx_strand_id
1 'polypeptide(L)'
;MRIVYAAITGALLGASATLLHIFLFPLGLLFGLTGTMVGIWALGRMWQLRKYKVIAAISWLYIVVQGSTIGVGGELLIQGDLAGSLLILLGTLSLVIAAILPV
;
A
#
# COMPACT_ATOMS: atom_id res chain seq x y z
N MET A 1 20.63 6.44 -0.24
CA MET A 1 20.19 5.04 -0.37
C MET A 1 18.92 4.70 0.42
N ARG A 2 18.85 4.96 1.74
CA ARG A 2 17.67 4.60 2.57
C ARG A 2 16.31 5.15 2.08
N ILE A 3 16.31 6.34 1.48
CA ILE A 3 15.11 6.93 0.86
C ILE A 3 14.61 6.07 -0.31
N VAL A 4 15.52 5.61 -1.17
CA VAL A 4 15.19 4.75 -2.32
C VAL A 4 14.66 3.41 -1.83
N TYR A 5 15.29 2.81 -0.82
CA TYR A 5 14.76 1.60 -0.18
C TYR A 5 13.35 1.82 0.38
N ALA A 6 13.11 2.94 1.08
CA ALA A 6 11.78 3.24 1.61
C ALA A 6 10.73 3.36 0.50
N ALA A 7 11.06 4.06 -0.59
CA ALA A 7 10.18 4.22 -1.72
C ALA A 7 9.87 2.88 -2.42
N ILE A 8 10.91 2.06 -2.68
CA ILE A 8 10.75 0.74 -3.30
C ILE A 8 9.89 -0.16 -2.41
N THR A 9 10.16 -0.22 -1.10
CA THR A 9 9.34 -1.04 -0.19
C THR A 9 7.89 -0.58 -0.16
N GLY A 10 7.64 0.73 -0.11
CA GLY A 10 6.29 1.28 -0.20
C GLY A 10 5.58 0.91 -1.50
N ALA A 11 6.27 1.03 -2.63
CA ALA A 11 5.74 0.65 -3.94
C ALA A 11 5.44 -0.85 -4.03
N LEU A 12 6.32 -1.72 -3.53
CA LEU A 12 6.11 -3.17 -3.51
C LEU A 12 4.93 -3.56 -2.62
N LEU A 13 4.76 -2.90 -1.46
CA LEU A 13 3.60 -3.10 -0.60
C LEU A 13 2.31 -2.66 -1.30
N GLY A 14 2.34 -1.52 -2.00
CA GLY A 14 1.21 -1.04 -2.80
C GLY A 14 0.84 -2.01 -3.91
N ALA A 15 1.84 -2.46 -4.68
CA ALA A 15 1.63 -3.42 -5.77
C ALA A 15 1.09 -4.75 -5.23
N SER A 16 1.63 -5.24 -4.11
CA SER A 16 1.17 -6.46 -3.46
C SER A 16 -0.29 -6.32 -3.02
N ALA A 17 -0.67 -5.20 -2.40
CA ALA A 17 -2.05 -4.96 -1.98
C ALA A 17 -3.00 -4.90 -3.20
N THR A 18 -2.60 -4.20 -4.27
CA THR A 18 -3.34 -4.12 -5.54
C THR A 18 -3.51 -5.48 -6.21
N LEU A 19 -2.51 -6.37 -6.18
CA LEU A 19 -2.65 -7.69 -6.81
C LEU A 19 -3.42 -8.67 -5.92
N LEU A 20 -3.16 -8.66 -4.61
CA LEU A 20 -3.75 -9.61 -3.68
C LEU A 20 -5.25 -9.37 -3.45
N HIS A 21 -5.72 -8.12 -3.44
CA HIS A 21 -7.12 -7.83 -3.12
C HIS A 21 -8.10 -8.47 -4.12
N ILE A 22 -7.71 -8.54 -5.39
CA ILE A 22 -8.50 -9.14 -6.48
C ILE A 22 -8.21 -10.64 -6.62
N PHE A 23 -6.96 -11.07 -6.44
CA PHE A 23 -6.58 -12.48 -6.64
C PHE A 23 -7.25 -13.43 -5.64
N LEU A 24 -7.42 -13.00 -4.38
CA LEU A 24 -7.92 -13.90 -3.33
C LEU A 24 -8.86 -13.18 -2.37
N PHE A 25 -9.91 -12.54 -2.88
CA PHE A 25 -10.90 -11.89 -2.03
C PHE A 25 -11.66 -12.90 -1.14
N PRO A 26 -11.83 -12.68 0.19
CA PRO A 26 -11.43 -11.51 0.97
C PRO A 26 -10.05 -11.61 1.66
N LEU A 27 -9.41 -12.78 1.72
CA LEU A 27 -8.17 -12.98 2.48
C LEU A 27 -6.99 -12.18 1.92
N GLY A 28 -6.89 -12.05 0.59
CA GLY A 28 -5.88 -11.25 -0.09
C GLY A 28 -6.00 -9.75 0.23
N LEU A 29 -7.22 -9.24 0.40
CA LEU A 29 -7.43 -7.89 0.94
C LEU A 29 -6.89 -7.80 2.37
N LEU A 30 -7.21 -8.75 3.25
CA LEU A 30 -6.69 -8.76 4.63
C LEU A 30 -5.16 -8.80 4.68
N PHE A 31 -4.52 -9.61 3.84
CA PHE A 31 -3.06 -9.65 3.72
C PHE A 31 -2.50 -8.34 3.17
N GLY A 32 -3.15 -7.72 2.20
CA GLY A 32 -2.77 -6.40 1.69
C GLY A 32 -2.85 -5.31 2.77
N LEU A 33 -3.92 -5.30 3.55
CA LEU A 33 -4.13 -4.33 4.64
C LEU A 33 -3.11 -4.52 5.77
N THR A 34 -2.96 -5.74 6.26
CA THR A 34 -2.03 -6.06 7.35
C THR A 34 -0.57 -5.91 6.92
N GLY A 35 -0.23 -6.32 5.69
CA GLY A 35 1.09 -6.14 5.09
C GLY A 35 1.46 -4.66 4.93
N THR A 36 0.51 -3.83 4.47
CA THR A 36 0.70 -2.37 4.40
C THR A 36 0.96 -1.78 5.77
N MET A 37 0.14 -2.14 6.76
CA MET A 37 0.26 -1.66 8.14
C MET A 37 1.63 -2.00 8.74
N VAL A 38 1.96 -3.30 8.76
CA VAL A 38 3.17 -3.83 9.40
C VAL A 38 4.41 -3.40 8.64
N GLY A 39 4.37 -3.43 7.30
CA GLY A 39 5.50 -3.09 6.46
C GLY A 39 5.91 -1.62 6.59
N ILE A 40 4.97 -0.69 6.47
CA ILE A 40 5.24 0.75 6.62
C ILE A 40 5.66 1.06 8.07
N TRP A 41 5.01 0.45 9.06
CA TRP A 41 5.37 0.64 10.46
C TRP A 41 6.80 0.17 10.77
N ALA A 42 7.14 -1.06 10.36
CA ALA A 42 8.45 -1.67 10.58
C ALA A 42 9.58 -0.89 9.89
N LEU A 43 9.31 -0.35 8.70
CA LEU A 43 10.28 0.47 7.96
C LEU A 43 10.70 1.72 8.73
N GLY A 44 9.75 2.39 9.40
CA GLY A 44 10.08 3.53 10.26
C GLY A 44 10.94 3.15 11.46
N ARG A 45 10.65 1.99 12.08
CA ARG A 45 11.41 1.47 13.23
C ARG A 45 12.83 1.06 12.85
N MET A 46 13.02 0.51 11.65
CA MET A 46 14.32 0.06 11.16
C MET A 46 15.37 1.17 11.13
N TRP A 47 14.98 2.41 10.82
CA TRP A 47 15.89 3.55 10.74
C TRP A 47 15.58 4.67 11.73
N GLN A 48 14.70 4.42 12.70
CA GLN A 48 14.35 5.32 13.80
C GLN A 48 13.93 6.74 13.35
N LEU A 49 13.34 6.88 12.15
CA LEU A 49 12.94 8.17 11.60
C LEU A 49 11.59 8.08 10.88
N ARG A 50 10.67 8.99 11.23
CA ARG A 50 9.31 9.07 10.65
C ARG A 50 9.29 9.33 9.14
N LYS A 51 10.29 10.07 8.63
CA LYS A 51 10.36 10.43 7.20
C LYS A 51 10.32 9.23 6.26
N TYR A 52 10.86 8.08 6.67
CA TYR A 52 10.85 6.87 5.84
C TYR A 52 9.46 6.25 5.73
N LYS A 53 8.63 6.35 6.78
CA LYS A 53 7.21 5.94 6.72
C LYS A 53 6.45 6.78 5.70
N VAL A 54 6.67 8.10 5.72
CA VAL A 54 6.02 9.04 4.80
C VAL A 54 6.42 8.77 3.35
N ILE A 55 7.71 8.55 3.08
CA ILE A 55 8.18 8.24 1.73
C ILE A 55 7.55 6.93 1.23
N ALA A 56 7.55 5.87 2.05
CA ALA A 56 6.93 4.60 1.68
C ALA A 56 5.42 4.73 1.47
N ALA A 57 4.73 5.50 2.31
CA ALA A 57 3.32 5.79 2.17
C ALA A 57 2.99 6.52 0.85
N ILE A 58 3.79 7.53 0.47
CA ILE A 58 3.62 8.22 -0.81
C ILE A 58 3.81 7.25 -1.98
N SER A 59 4.82 6.39 -1.92
CA SER A 59 5.04 5.37 -2.96
C SER A 59 3.92 4.34 -3.03
N TRP A 60 3.37 3.92 -1.89
CA TRP A 60 2.20 3.03 -1.84
C TRP A 60 0.98 3.69 -2.50
N LEU A 61 0.69 4.95 -2.15
CA LEU A 61 -0.43 5.71 -2.73
C LEU A 61 -0.27 5.86 -4.23
N TYR A 62 0.93 6.18 -4.70
CA TYR A 62 1.22 6.28 -6.13
C TYR A 62 0.84 4.99 -6.88
N ILE A 63 1.26 3.82 -6.37
CA ILE A 63 0.95 2.53 -7.01
C ILE A 63 -0.55 2.22 -6.99
N VAL A 64 -1.24 2.49 -5.87
CA VAL A 64 -2.69 2.25 -5.78
C VAL A 64 -3.45 3.17 -6.73
N VAL A 65 -3.08 4.45 -6.82
CA VAL A 65 -3.66 5.38 -7.79
C VAL A 65 -3.44 4.89 -9.23
N GLN A 66 -2.23 4.43 -9.56
CA GLN A 66 -1.97 3.84 -10.89
C GLN A 66 -2.83 2.59 -11.14
N GLY A 67 -3.03 1.75 -10.13
CA GLY A 67 -3.92 0.59 -10.23
C GLY A 67 -5.40 0.94 -10.46
N SER A 68 -5.82 2.14 -10.05
CA SER A 68 -7.15 2.70 -10.32
C SER A 68 -7.27 3.42 -11.67
N THR A 69 -6.22 3.46 -12.49
CA THR A 69 -6.24 4.06 -13.83
C THR A 69 -6.24 2.99 -14.91
N ILE A 70 -6.77 3.33 -16.09
CA ILE A 70 -6.85 2.42 -17.24
C ILE A 70 -5.43 2.08 -17.69
N GLY A 71 -5.07 0.81 -17.58
CA GLY A 71 -3.78 0.30 -18.04
C GLY A 71 -3.69 0.17 -19.56
N VAL A 72 -2.52 -0.22 -20.05
CA VAL A 72 -2.28 -0.46 -21.49
C VAL A 72 -3.21 -1.53 -22.06
N GLY A 73 -3.61 -2.51 -21.25
CA GLY A 73 -4.57 -3.55 -21.64
C GLY A 73 -6.03 -3.11 -21.65
N GLY A 74 -6.34 -1.84 -21.33
CA GLY A 74 -7.71 -1.36 -21.18
C GLY A 74 -8.40 -1.79 -19.88
N GLU A 75 -7.66 -2.46 -18.99
CA GLU A 75 -8.18 -2.99 -17.73
C GLU A 75 -7.90 -2.05 -16.55
N LEU A 76 -8.77 -2.13 -15.55
CA LEU A 76 -8.59 -1.53 -14.23
C LEU A 76 -8.22 -2.63 -13.24
N LEU A 77 -7.07 -2.49 -12.58
CA LEU A 77 -6.65 -3.43 -11.54
C LEU A 77 -7.47 -3.22 -10.26
N ILE A 78 -7.84 -1.98 -9.97
CA ILE A 78 -8.73 -1.60 -8.88
C ILE A 78 -10.02 -1.08 -9.49
N GLN A 79 -11.08 -1.87 -9.39
CA GLN A 79 -12.38 -1.58 -9.99
C GLN A 79 -13.28 -0.83 -8.99
N GLY A 80 -14.34 -0.21 -9.51
CA GLY A 80 -15.37 0.45 -8.69
C GLY A 80 -16.33 -0.51 -7.98
N ASP A 81 -15.88 -1.73 -7.69
CA ASP A 81 -16.64 -2.78 -7.02
C ASP A 81 -16.36 -2.78 -5.52
N LEU A 82 -16.94 -3.74 -4.79
CA LEU A 82 -16.75 -3.84 -3.34
C LEU A 82 -15.28 -4.06 -2.97
N ALA A 83 -14.58 -4.96 -3.67
CA ALA A 83 -13.20 -5.29 -3.35
C ALA A 83 -12.26 -4.09 -3.56
N GLY A 84 -12.36 -3.41 -4.70
CA GLY A 84 -11.55 -2.24 -5.00
C GLY A 84 -11.88 -1.05 -4.10
N SER A 85 -13.16 -0.80 -3.82
CA SER A 85 -13.58 0.27 -2.91
C SER A 85 -13.06 0.05 -1.48
N LEU A 86 -13.08 -1.20 -1.00
CA LEU A 86 -12.52 -1.54 0.30
C LEU A 86 -10.99 -1.41 0.34
N LEU A 87 -10.29 -1.79 -0.74
CA LEU A 87 -8.84 -1.58 -0.81
C LEU A 87 -8.49 -0.09 -0.71
N ILE A 88 -9.20 0.78 -1.44
CA ILE A 88 -8.94 2.22 -1.38
C ILE A 88 -9.25 2.75 0.02
N LEU A 89 -10.43 2.47 0.58
CA LEU A 89 -10.83 3.00 1.88
C LEU A 89 -9.98 2.43 3.03
N LEU A 90 -9.94 1.11 3.19
CA LEU A 90 -9.27 0.46 4.32
C LEU A 90 -7.76 0.44 4.13
N GLY A 91 -7.26 0.39 2.90
CA GLY A 91 -5.83 0.44 2.61
C GLY A 91 -5.23 1.80 2.91
N THR A 92 -5.92 2.88 2.53
CA THR A 92 -5.50 4.23 2.92
C THR A 92 -5.58 4.43 4.43
N LEU A 93 -6.61 3.92 5.10
CA LEU A 93 -6.72 3.94 6.56
C LEU A 93 -5.57 3.17 7.23
N SER A 94 -5.25 1.97 6.75
CA SER A 94 -4.11 1.16 7.21
C SER A 94 -2.80 1.92 7.09
N LEU A 95 -2.57 2.57 5.94
CA LEU A 95 -1.40 3.39 5.67
C LEU A 95 -1.30 4.61 6.63
N VAL A 96 -2.42 5.30 6.88
CA VAL A 96 -2.47 6.42 7.83
C VAL A 96 -2.13 5.95 9.25
N ILE A 97 -2.71 4.84 9.71
CA ILE A 97 -2.39 4.32 11.05
C ILE A 97 -0.92 3.93 11.14
N ALA A 98 -0.38 3.24 10.13
CA ALA A 98 1.04 2.84 10.09
C ALA A 98 2.00 4.04 10.18
N ALA A 99 1.64 5.15 9.52
CA ALA A 99 2.40 6.39 9.54
C ALA A 99 2.38 7.08 10.91
N ILE A 100 1.26 7.04 11.63
CA ILE A 100 1.08 7.68 12.95
C ILE A 100 1.68 6.85 14.08
N LEU A 101 1.68 5.51 13.94
CA LEU A 101 2.25 4.61 14.96
C LEU A 101 3.67 5.03 15.35
N PRO A 102 4.07 4.79 16.61
CA PRO A 102 5.40 5.14 17.09
C PRO A 102 6.49 4.43 16.28
N VAL A 103 7.67 5.05 16.32
CA VAL A 103 8.92 4.56 15.72
C VAL A 103 9.66 3.71 16.74
#